data_AF-A0A941MW32-F1
#
_entry.id   AF-A0A941MW32-F1
#
_cell.length_a   1.000
_cell.length_b   1.000
_cell.length_c   1.000
_cell.angle_alpha   90.00
_cell.angle_beta   90.00
_cell.angle_gamma   90.00
#
_symmetry.space_group_name_H-M   'P 1'
#
loop_
_entity.id
_entity.type
_entity.pdbx_description
1 polymer ?
#
loop_
_entity_poly.entity_id
_entity_poly.type
_entity_poly.pdbx_seq_one_letter_code
_entity_poly.pdbx_strand_id
1 'polypeptide(L)'
;MGASEQSTPASRTDNPARLRRWIPVSLRIFVSILVVTGGTSALWVGEPLFQRYFAIRELEQLGGHLNFNATGPKWLRRHLDDETMRIFDDIDWIDLRNTSFSDAHVRYLNAFPAIRGIELDGTSVTDVGVIQLRPFANLDFLSLDHTAITDAGLEHFGRFTTLTQLRLNDTRLGDAGLQRLSQIGNLRHVSINQTQITDSGLQGLAGREKFLIVFAKETKVTAEGAAQLIAASRRVDIFGPDRKTLNERLRVLLAARGVDLELHDAISSESR
;
A
#
# COMPACT_ATOMS: atom_id res chain seq x y z
N MET A 1 -40.84 80.42 59.47
CA MET A 1 -42.13 79.82 59.88
C MET A 1 -42.36 78.57 59.03
N GLY A 2 -42.58 77.43 59.69
CA GLY A 2 -42.92 76.10 59.11
C GLY A 2 -41.69 75.24 58.76
N ALA A 3 -41.10 74.44 59.66
CA ALA A 3 -41.54 73.11 60.17
C ALA A 3 -41.61 72.06 59.03
N SER A 4 -40.54 71.29 58.78
CA SER A 4 -40.20 69.97 59.39
C SER A 4 -41.13 68.83 58.96
N GLU A 5 -40.61 67.85 58.21
CA GLU A 5 -40.76 66.42 58.52
C GLU A 5 -39.92 65.54 57.60
N GLN A 6 -39.01 64.76 58.21
CA GLN A 6 -38.40 63.58 57.63
C GLN A 6 -39.36 62.41 57.78
N SER A 7 -39.54 61.62 56.71
CA SER A 7 -39.95 60.22 56.82
C SER A 7 -39.57 59.44 55.55
N THR A 8 -38.50 58.66 55.62
CA THR A 8 -38.36 57.36 54.92
C THR A 8 -38.72 56.26 55.95
N PRO A 9 -39.06 55.00 55.59
CA PRO A 9 -38.90 54.32 54.30
C PRO A 9 -40.09 53.43 53.85
N ALA A 10 -40.17 53.12 52.55
CA ALA A 10 -40.86 51.92 52.07
C ALA A 10 -40.12 51.34 50.86
N SER A 11 -39.58 50.15 51.06
CA SER A 11 -38.91 49.30 50.08
C SER A 11 -39.82 49.02 48.87
N ARG A 12 -39.45 49.53 47.70
CA ARG A 12 -39.98 49.04 46.43
C ARG A 12 -38.91 48.18 45.76
N THR A 13 -38.88 46.91 46.17
CA THR A 13 -38.29 45.85 45.36
C THR A 13 -39.17 45.69 44.12
N ASP A 14 -38.69 46.07 42.94
CA ASP A 14 -39.21 45.51 41.71
C ASP A 14 -38.11 45.45 40.64
N ASN A 15 -37.46 44.28 40.68
CA ASN A 15 -37.12 43.45 39.54
C ASN A 15 -36.19 44.05 38.47
N PRO A 16 -34.86 43.80 38.53
CA PRO A 16 -34.05 43.90 37.33
C PRO A 16 -34.56 42.80 36.40
N ALA A 17 -35.23 43.19 35.31
CA ALA A 17 -35.59 42.32 34.21
C ALA A 17 -34.32 41.63 33.69
N ARG A 18 -33.97 40.50 34.30
CA ARG A 18 -32.99 39.57 33.81
C ARG A 18 -33.56 39.09 32.49
N LEU A 19 -33.02 39.63 31.39
CA LEU A 19 -33.13 39.07 30.05
C LEU A 19 -32.46 37.70 30.05
N ARG A 20 -33.08 36.73 30.75
CA ARG A 20 -32.79 35.33 30.57
C ARG A 20 -33.44 35.02 29.24
N ARG A 21 -32.72 35.25 28.13
CA ARG A 21 -33.10 34.73 26.82
C ARG A 21 -33.23 33.22 26.99
N TRP A 22 -34.45 32.77 27.21
CA TRP A 22 -34.79 31.36 27.22
C TRP A 22 -34.58 30.89 25.79
N ILE A 23 -33.44 30.26 25.56
CA ILE A 23 -33.20 29.53 24.33
C ILE A 23 -34.34 28.49 24.25
N PRO A 24 -35.19 28.53 23.22
CA PRO A 24 -36.33 27.64 23.14
C PRO A 24 -35.84 26.20 23.18
N VAL A 25 -36.58 25.32 23.84
CA VAL A 25 -36.20 23.92 24.05
C VAL A 25 -35.89 23.23 22.71
N SER A 26 -36.61 23.60 21.64
CA SER A 26 -36.32 23.16 20.27
C SER A 26 -34.95 23.57 19.75
N LEU A 27 -34.47 24.79 20.04
CA LEU A 27 -33.13 25.24 19.64
C LEU A 27 -32.03 24.56 20.47
N ARG A 28 -32.29 24.27 21.75
CA ARG A 28 -31.39 23.45 22.57
C ARG A 28 -31.29 22.02 22.06
N ILE A 29 -32.42 21.38 21.75
CA ILE A 29 -32.45 20.04 21.18
C ILE A 29 -31.76 20.04 19.81
N PHE A 30 -32.02 21.03 18.96
CA PHE A 30 -31.36 21.15 17.66
C PHE A 30 -29.84 21.33 17.77
N VAL A 31 -29.36 22.22 18.64
CA VAL A 31 -27.92 22.41 18.89
C VAL A 31 -27.31 21.16 19.53
N SER A 32 -27.98 20.51 20.47
CA SER A 32 -27.51 19.24 21.03
C SER A 32 -27.46 18.12 19.99
N ILE A 33 -28.46 18.03 19.09
CA ILE A 33 -28.42 17.11 17.95
C ILE A 33 -27.26 17.47 17.05
N LEU A 34 -27.01 18.74 16.74
CA LEU A 34 -25.93 19.18 15.86
C LEU A 34 -24.52 18.99 16.49
N VAL A 35 -24.41 19.10 17.81
CA VAL A 35 -23.18 18.80 18.57
C VAL A 35 -22.97 17.29 18.71
N VAL A 36 -24.04 16.52 18.93
CA VAL A 36 -23.95 15.06 19.03
C VAL A 36 -23.72 14.46 17.65
N THR A 37 -24.47 14.85 16.62
CA THR A 37 -24.26 14.41 15.23
C THR A 37 -22.97 14.98 14.67
N GLY A 38 -22.64 16.25 14.90
CA GLY A 38 -21.37 16.83 14.48
C GLY A 38 -20.17 16.20 15.20
N GLY A 39 -20.29 15.89 16.50
CA GLY A 39 -19.27 15.22 17.29
C GLY A 39 -19.10 13.75 16.92
N THR A 40 -20.19 13.01 16.70
CA THR A 40 -20.12 11.62 16.22
C THR A 40 -19.66 11.56 14.77
N SER A 41 -20.03 12.51 13.91
CA SER A 41 -19.52 12.65 12.54
C SER A 41 -18.04 13.01 12.53
N ALA A 42 -17.59 13.89 13.43
CA ALA A 42 -16.18 14.24 13.56
C ALA A 42 -15.32 13.05 14.04
N LEU A 43 -15.88 12.15 14.85
CA LEU A 43 -15.20 10.93 15.26
C LEU A 43 -15.24 9.84 14.17
N TRP A 44 -16.38 9.63 13.51
CA TRP A 44 -16.53 8.59 12.47
C TRP A 44 -15.89 8.95 11.13
N VAL A 45 -15.93 10.24 10.76
CA VAL A 45 -15.47 10.74 9.46
C VAL A 45 -14.21 11.58 9.62
N GLY A 46 -14.12 12.41 10.67
CA GLY A 46 -12.99 13.32 10.85
C GLY A 46 -11.67 12.61 11.21
N GLU A 47 -11.68 11.60 12.08
CA GLU A 47 -10.46 10.87 12.46
C GLU A 47 -9.82 10.12 11.27
N PRO A 48 -10.55 9.30 10.48
CA PRO A 48 -9.97 8.64 9.31
C PRO A 48 -9.44 9.64 8.26
N LEU A 49 -10.14 10.76 8.05
CA LEU A 49 -9.70 11.79 7.10
C LEU A 49 -8.45 12.53 7.59
N PHE A 50 -8.34 12.78 8.89
CA PHE A 50 -7.12 13.36 9.47
C PHE A 50 -5.93 12.42 9.33
N GLN A 51 -6.13 11.11 9.55
CA GLN A 51 -5.08 10.10 9.32
C GLN A 51 -4.66 10.05 7.85
N ARG A 52 -5.61 10.10 6.91
CA ARG A 52 -5.31 10.17 5.46
C ARG A 52 -4.54 11.44 5.11
N TYR A 53 -4.96 12.59 5.63
CA TYR A 53 -4.26 13.86 5.42
C TYR A 53 -2.81 13.78 5.90
N PHE A 54 -2.60 13.35 7.14
CA PHE A 54 -1.26 13.24 7.72
C PHE A 54 -0.39 12.24 6.95
N ALA A 55 -0.95 11.07 6.62
CA ALA A 55 -0.25 10.07 5.84
C ALA A 55 0.14 10.56 4.44
N ILE A 56 -0.75 11.25 3.72
CA ILE A 56 -0.43 11.87 2.41
C ILE A 56 0.77 12.80 2.54
N ARG A 57 0.73 13.71 3.52
CA ARG A 57 1.77 14.73 3.70
C ARG A 57 3.12 14.12 4.04
N GLU A 58 3.15 13.12 4.91
CA GLU A 58 4.38 12.42 5.30
C GLU A 58 4.96 11.62 4.13
N LEU A 59 4.11 10.92 3.36
CA LEU A 59 4.55 10.18 2.18
C LEU A 59 5.11 11.10 1.09
N GLU A 60 4.45 12.24 0.84
CA GLU A 60 4.96 13.26 -0.10
C GLU A 60 6.25 13.93 0.40
N GLN A 61 6.38 14.19 1.70
CA GLN A 61 7.58 14.76 2.29
C GLN A 61 8.80 13.83 2.16
N LEU A 62 8.57 12.51 2.18
CA LEU A 62 9.59 11.51 1.88
C LEU A 62 9.98 11.49 0.39
N GLY A 63 9.25 12.20 -0.48
CA GLY A 63 9.43 12.20 -1.93
C GLY A 63 8.52 11.22 -2.68
N GLY A 64 7.50 10.67 -2.01
CA GLY A 64 6.57 9.73 -2.61
C GLY A 64 5.57 10.37 -3.57
N HIS A 65 5.21 9.63 -4.62
CA HIS A 65 4.16 9.98 -5.55
C HIS A 65 2.94 9.09 -5.33
N LEU A 66 1.78 9.72 -5.18
CA LEU A 66 0.52 9.06 -4.85
C LEU A 66 -0.45 9.24 -6.02
N ASN A 67 -0.97 8.14 -6.56
CA ASN A 67 -1.99 8.18 -7.59
C ASN A 67 -3.38 8.14 -6.97
N PHE A 68 -4.20 9.15 -7.25
CA PHE A 68 -5.55 9.29 -6.68
C PHE A 68 -6.59 8.93 -7.72
N ASN A 69 -7.55 8.11 -7.31
CA ASN A 69 -8.77 7.88 -8.04
C ASN A 69 -9.87 8.80 -7.49
N ALA A 70 -10.57 9.48 -8.40
CA ALA A 70 -11.65 10.41 -8.09
C ALA A 70 -12.92 9.71 -7.56
N THR A 71 -12.81 8.96 -6.47
CA THR A 71 -13.86 8.16 -5.84
C THR A 71 -14.66 8.93 -4.79
N GLY A 72 -14.12 10.05 -4.31
CA GLY A 72 -14.77 10.93 -3.36
C GLY A 72 -16.15 11.44 -3.83
N PRO A 73 -17.02 11.91 -2.92
CA PRO A 73 -18.38 12.33 -3.28
C PRO A 73 -18.39 13.45 -4.32
N LYS A 74 -19.00 13.21 -5.49
CA LYS A 74 -19.05 14.18 -6.60
C LYS A 74 -19.63 15.54 -6.23
N TRP A 75 -20.54 15.59 -5.25
CA TRP A 75 -21.14 16.83 -4.81
C TRP A 75 -20.14 17.74 -4.06
N LEU A 76 -19.13 17.17 -3.38
CA LEU A 76 -18.08 17.93 -2.67
C LEU A 76 -17.16 18.66 -3.65
N ARG A 77 -16.90 18.08 -4.83
CA ARG A 77 -16.07 18.70 -5.88
C ARG A 77 -16.62 20.04 -6.39
N ARG A 78 -17.89 20.36 -6.13
CA ARG A 78 -18.46 21.67 -6.48
C ARG A 78 -18.15 22.75 -5.45
N HIS A 79 -17.63 22.37 -4.28
CA HIS A 79 -17.51 23.23 -3.11
C HIS A 79 -16.10 23.22 -2.50
N LEU A 80 -15.31 22.19 -2.77
CA LEU A 80 -13.93 22.04 -2.31
C LEU A 80 -12.99 22.09 -3.51
N ASP A 81 -11.78 22.60 -3.28
CA ASP A 81 -10.69 22.53 -4.26
C ASP A 81 -10.14 21.10 -4.41
N ASP A 82 -9.36 20.90 -5.47
CA ASP A 82 -8.79 19.59 -5.79
C ASP A 82 -7.83 19.11 -4.69
N GLU A 83 -7.09 20.00 -4.04
CA GLU A 83 -6.16 19.66 -2.95
C GLU A 83 -6.90 19.06 -1.74
N THR A 84 -7.99 19.70 -1.33
CA THR A 84 -8.85 19.23 -0.24
C THR A 84 -9.60 17.96 -0.63
N MET A 85 -9.94 17.77 -1.91
CA MET A 85 -10.61 16.55 -2.38
C MET A 85 -9.74 15.28 -2.22
N ARG A 86 -8.41 15.41 -2.19
CA ARG A 86 -7.47 14.27 -2.11
C ARG A 86 -7.68 13.37 -0.89
N ILE A 87 -8.11 13.92 0.25
CA ILE A 87 -8.33 13.13 1.48
C ILE A 87 -9.56 12.23 1.37
N PHE A 88 -10.47 12.52 0.43
CA PHE A 88 -11.67 11.73 0.16
C PHE A 88 -11.49 10.73 -0.99
N ASP A 89 -10.40 10.87 -1.74
CA ASP A 89 -10.09 10.06 -2.91
C ASP A 89 -9.21 8.88 -2.55
N ASP A 90 -9.52 7.71 -3.11
CA ASP A 90 -8.75 6.50 -2.87
C ASP A 90 -7.42 6.53 -3.60
N ILE A 91 -6.41 5.96 -2.95
CA ILE A 91 -5.08 5.80 -3.53
C ILE A 91 -4.96 4.36 -4.01
N ASP A 92 -4.75 4.17 -5.30
CA ASP A 92 -4.56 2.84 -5.88
C ASP A 92 -3.09 2.45 -6.05
N TRP A 93 -2.22 3.44 -6.29
CA TRP A 93 -0.81 3.25 -6.54
C TRP A 93 0.04 4.24 -5.74
N ILE A 94 1.09 3.74 -5.12
CA ILE A 94 2.07 4.53 -4.36
C ILE A 94 3.46 4.20 -4.87
N ASP A 95 4.15 5.22 -5.37
CA ASP A 95 5.56 5.15 -5.75
C ASP A 95 6.41 5.85 -4.69
N LEU A 96 7.25 5.07 -3.99
CA LEU A 96 8.19 5.54 -2.98
C LEU A 96 9.63 5.15 -3.35
N ARG A 97 9.90 4.87 -4.63
CA ARG A 97 11.21 4.41 -5.07
C ARG A 97 12.29 5.45 -4.78
N ASN A 98 13.45 4.99 -4.34
CA ASN A 98 14.62 5.80 -4.01
C ASN A 98 14.34 6.92 -3.00
N THR A 99 13.37 6.71 -2.10
CA THR A 99 13.07 7.61 -0.99
C THR A 99 13.71 7.13 0.31
N SER A 100 13.64 7.96 1.36
CA SER A 100 14.03 7.59 2.73
C SER A 100 12.97 6.74 3.47
N PHE A 101 12.01 6.15 2.73
CA PHE A 101 11.00 5.28 3.31
C PHE A 101 11.63 4.07 4.03
N SER A 102 11.05 3.67 5.16
CA SER A 102 11.59 2.63 6.05
C SER A 102 10.46 1.93 6.80
N ASP A 103 10.79 0.90 7.59
CA ASP A 103 9.83 0.13 8.39
C ASP A 103 8.96 1.00 9.32
N ALA A 104 9.51 2.13 9.80
CA ALA A 104 8.80 3.06 10.68
C ALA A 104 7.70 3.86 9.95
N HIS A 105 7.79 3.97 8.62
CA HIS A 105 6.88 4.72 7.77
C HIS A 105 5.72 3.86 7.22
N VAL A 106 5.82 2.53 7.28
CA VAL A 106 4.77 1.59 6.80
C VAL A 106 3.41 1.88 7.43
N ARG A 107 3.38 2.35 8.68
CA ARG A 107 2.14 2.77 9.36
C ARG A 107 1.32 3.81 8.58
N TYR A 108 1.93 4.65 7.75
CA TYR A 108 1.22 5.64 6.94
C TYR A 108 0.40 5.01 5.83
N LEU A 109 0.85 3.87 5.30
CA LEU A 109 0.12 3.13 4.27
C LEU A 109 -1.22 2.60 4.82
N ASN A 110 -1.33 2.36 6.13
CA ASN A 110 -2.54 1.82 6.75
C ASN A 110 -3.77 2.75 6.61
N ALA A 111 -3.55 4.03 6.30
CA ALA A 111 -4.62 4.96 5.99
C ALA A 111 -5.33 4.65 4.65
N PHE A 112 -4.75 3.78 3.82
CA PHE A 112 -5.22 3.47 2.46
C PHE A 112 -5.30 1.94 2.23
N PRO A 113 -6.25 1.23 2.87
CA PRO A 113 -6.35 -0.24 2.78
C PRO A 113 -6.74 -0.76 1.39
N ALA A 114 -7.16 0.12 0.48
CA ALA A 114 -7.59 -0.21 -0.88
C ALA A 114 -6.46 -0.12 -1.93
N ILE A 115 -5.22 0.17 -1.52
CA ILE A 115 -4.07 0.22 -2.45
C ILE A 115 -3.91 -1.11 -3.19
N ARG A 116 -3.62 -1.00 -4.50
CA ARG A 116 -3.36 -2.12 -5.40
C ARG A 116 -1.89 -2.23 -5.81
N GLY A 117 -1.16 -1.13 -5.84
CA GLY A 117 0.26 -1.10 -6.20
C GLY A 117 1.12 -0.32 -5.22
N ILE A 118 2.22 -0.92 -4.79
CA ILE A 118 3.23 -0.23 -3.97
C ILE A 118 4.61 -0.50 -4.58
N GLU A 119 5.36 0.57 -4.86
CA GLU A 119 6.76 0.52 -5.27
C GLU A 119 7.66 1.06 -4.17
N LEU A 120 8.52 0.20 -3.60
CA LEU A 120 9.45 0.52 -2.50
C LEU A 120 10.91 0.31 -2.91
N ASP A 121 11.21 0.36 -4.21
CA ASP A 121 12.55 0.04 -4.72
C ASP A 121 13.60 1.01 -4.16
N GLY A 122 14.78 0.50 -3.79
CA GLY A 122 15.87 1.33 -3.27
C GLY A 122 15.56 2.06 -1.95
N THR A 123 14.51 1.64 -1.22
CA THR A 123 14.18 2.18 0.11
C THR A 123 14.91 1.43 1.22
N SER A 124 14.80 1.93 2.46
CA SER A 124 15.36 1.28 3.66
C SER A 124 14.40 0.29 4.32
N VAL A 125 13.42 -0.24 3.58
CA VAL A 125 12.49 -1.25 4.11
C VAL A 125 13.21 -2.59 4.31
N THR A 126 12.89 -3.29 5.40
CA THR A 126 13.42 -4.60 5.74
C THR A 126 12.28 -5.61 5.92
N ASP A 127 12.63 -6.84 6.32
CA ASP A 127 11.66 -7.90 6.61
C ASP A 127 10.58 -7.42 7.62
N VAL A 128 10.95 -6.55 8.56
CA VAL A 128 10.02 -5.98 9.55
C VAL A 128 8.95 -5.10 8.88
N GLY A 129 9.34 -4.22 7.96
CA GLY A 129 8.40 -3.36 7.24
C GLY A 129 7.49 -4.14 6.32
N VAL A 130 8.04 -5.11 5.59
CA VAL A 130 7.25 -5.95 4.68
C VAL A 130 6.25 -6.83 5.45
N ILE A 131 6.62 -7.33 6.63
CA ILE A 131 5.68 -8.02 7.53
C ILE A 131 4.49 -7.13 7.93
N GLN A 132 4.69 -5.82 8.06
CA GLN A 132 3.61 -4.88 8.36
C GLN A 132 2.66 -4.66 7.19
N LEU A 133 2.99 -5.10 5.97
CA LEU A 133 2.10 -5.02 4.80
C LEU A 133 1.00 -6.11 4.78
N ARG A 134 0.97 -7.02 5.75
CA ARG A 134 -0.07 -8.07 5.87
C ARG A 134 -1.53 -7.60 5.72
N PRO A 135 -1.94 -6.38 6.13
CA PRO A 135 -3.32 -5.92 5.95
C PRO A 135 -3.73 -5.64 4.51
N PHE A 136 -2.78 -5.40 3.59
CA PHE A 136 -3.05 -5.03 2.19
C PHE A 136 -3.36 -6.26 1.32
N ALA A 137 -4.44 -6.97 1.64
CA ALA A 137 -4.84 -8.20 0.95
C ALA A 137 -5.28 -7.99 -0.51
N ASN A 138 -5.54 -6.75 -0.92
CA ASN A 138 -5.95 -6.36 -2.28
C ASN A 138 -4.79 -5.89 -3.17
N LEU A 139 -3.55 -6.11 -2.73
CA LEU A 139 -2.36 -5.72 -3.47
C LEU A 139 -2.20 -6.59 -4.71
N ASP A 140 -2.19 -5.98 -5.90
CA ASP A 140 -2.01 -6.64 -7.19
C ASP A 140 -0.53 -6.62 -7.62
N PHE A 141 0.20 -5.59 -7.18
CA PHE A 141 1.58 -5.31 -7.55
C PHE A 141 2.40 -4.84 -6.33
N LEU A 142 3.59 -5.43 -6.15
CA LEU A 142 4.57 -5.02 -5.13
C LEU A 142 5.98 -5.02 -5.73
N SER A 143 6.70 -3.92 -5.57
CA SER A 143 8.11 -3.81 -5.94
C SER A 143 8.97 -3.54 -4.71
N LEU A 144 10.01 -4.35 -4.53
CA LEU A 144 10.96 -4.33 -3.42
C LEU A 144 12.40 -4.45 -3.95
N ASP A 145 12.66 -4.00 -5.18
CA ASP A 145 13.97 -4.12 -5.80
C ASP A 145 15.01 -3.31 -5.01
N HIS A 146 16.24 -3.80 -4.95
CA HIS A 146 17.36 -3.12 -4.25
C HIS A 146 17.08 -2.83 -2.76
N THR A 147 16.35 -3.72 -2.08
CA THR A 147 16.08 -3.63 -0.63
C THR A 147 16.80 -4.72 0.16
N ALA A 148 16.87 -4.57 1.49
CA ALA A 148 17.56 -5.53 2.36
C ALA A 148 16.71 -6.77 2.73
N ILE A 149 15.70 -7.09 1.93
CA ILE A 149 14.77 -8.20 2.18
C ILE A 149 15.48 -9.55 2.09
N THR A 150 15.12 -10.45 3.00
CA THR A 150 15.62 -11.83 3.09
C THR A 150 14.47 -12.83 3.00
N ASP A 151 14.81 -14.12 3.02
CA ASP A 151 13.81 -15.19 3.04
C ASP A 151 12.82 -15.04 4.19
N ALA A 152 13.24 -14.49 5.33
CA ALA A 152 12.41 -14.28 6.52
C ALA A 152 11.25 -13.32 6.25
N GLY A 153 11.47 -12.25 5.48
CA GLY A 153 10.42 -11.29 5.10
C GLY A 153 9.27 -11.94 4.32
N LEU A 154 9.54 -13.04 3.60
CA LEU A 154 8.56 -13.71 2.75
C LEU A 154 7.65 -14.71 3.48
N GLU A 155 7.80 -14.90 4.80
CA GLU A 155 7.06 -15.94 5.56
C GLU A 155 5.54 -15.82 5.45
N HIS A 156 5.02 -14.61 5.31
CA HIS A 156 3.58 -14.33 5.35
C HIS A 156 2.99 -13.93 4.00
N PHE A 157 3.75 -14.08 2.92
CA PHE A 157 3.34 -13.63 1.59
C PHE A 157 2.14 -14.41 1.03
N GLY A 158 1.87 -15.62 1.54
CA GLY A 158 0.67 -16.38 1.18
C GLY A 158 -0.66 -15.67 1.47
N ARG A 159 -0.66 -14.58 2.26
CA ARG A 159 -1.87 -13.75 2.52
C ARG A 159 -2.20 -12.77 1.39
N PHE A 160 -1.26 -12.45 0.52
CA PHE A 160 -1.50 -11.58 -0.62
C PHE A 160 -2.22 -12.35 -1.73
N THR A 161 -3.50 -12.61 -1.51
CA THR A 161 -4.29 -13.48 -2.39
C THR A 161 -4.56 -12.86 -3.74
N THR A 162 -4.47 -11.53 -3.91
CA THR A 162 -4.65 -10.86 -5.21
C THR A 162 -3.33 -10.61 -5.95
N LEU A 163 -2.17 -10.75 -5.29
CA LEU A 163 -0.88 -10.35 -5.85
C LEU A 163 -0.56 -11.13 -7.12
N THR A 164 -0.37 -10.40 -8.20
CA THR A 164 -0.08 -10.96 -9.53
C THR A 164 1.35 -10.67 -9.97
N GLN A 165 1.97 -9.60 -9.48
CA GLN A 165 3.32 -9.18 -9.84
C GLN A 165 4.13 -8.83 -8.59
N LEU A 166 5.34 -9.37 -8.51
CA LEU A 166 6.27 -9.14 -7.42
C LEU A 166 7.69 -8.92 -7.96
N ARG A 167 8.31 -7.78 -7.68
CA ARG A 167 9.73 -7.56 -7.99
C ARG A 167 10.57 -7.58 -6.71
N LEU A 168 11.66 -8.36 -6.75
CA LEU A 168 12.58 -8.66 -5.65
C LEU A 168 14.04 -8.72 -6.19
N ASN A 169 14.34 -7.96 -7.23
CA ASN A 169 15.66 -7.90 -7.83
C ASN A 169 16.68 -7.33 -6.82
N ASP A 170 17.90 -7.85 -6.86
CA ASP A 170 19.01 -7.38 -6.01
C ASP A 170 18.63 -7.33 -4.52
N THR A 171 17.95 -8.38 -4.07
CA THR A 171 17.62 -8.64 -2.66
C THR A 171 18.48 -9.79 -2.13
N ARG A 172 18.42 -10.05 -0.82
CA ARG A 172 19.20 -11.12 -0.16
C ARG A 172 18.46 -12.45 -0.12
N LEU A 173 17.62 -12.71 -1.12
CA LEU A 173 16.84 -13.94 -1.21
C LEU A 173 17.69 -15.15 -1.59
N GLY A 174 17.33 -16.28 -0.98
CA GLY A 174 17.81 -17.62 -1.31
C GLY A 174 16.65 -18.56 -1.63
N ASP A 175 16.97 -19.85 -1.67
CA ASP A 175 16.03 -20.89 -2.11
C ASP A 175 14.78 -20.99 -1.22
N ALA A 176 14.90 -20.73 0.09
CA ALA A 176 13.75 -20.80 1.00
C ALA A 176 12.75 -19.66 0.73
N GLY A 177 13.23 -18.48 0.33
CA GLY A 177 12.39 -17.36 -0.07
C GLY A 177 11.55 -17.68 -1.30
N LEU A 178 12.18 -18.22 -2.35
CA LEU A 178 11.46 -18.61 -3.57
C LEU A 178 10.42 -19.72 -3.31
N GLN A 179 10.74 -20.69 -2.46
CA GLN A 179 9.80 -21.71 -2.05
C GLN A 179 8.57 -21.12 -1.33
N ARG A 180 8.73 -20.07 -0.52
CA ARG A 180 7.58 -19.37 0.11
C ARG A 180 6.69 -18.67 -0.91
N LEU A 181 7.26 -18.10 -1.98
CA LEU A 181 6.48 -17.48 -3.06
C LEU A 181 5.60 -18.49 -3.81
N SER A 182 5.94 -19.79 -3.76
CA SER A 182 5.09 -20.84 -4.33
C SER A 182 3.68 -20.90 -3.71
N GLN A 183 3.50 -20.35 -2.51
CA GLN A 183 2.22 -20.31 -1.79
C GLN A 183 1.30 -19.17 -2.28
N ILE A 184 1.82 -18.19 -3.03
CA ILE A 184 1.02 -17.08 -3.56
C ILE A 184 0.26 -17.58 -4.78
N GLY A 185 -0.98 -18.04 -4.60
CA GLY A 185 -1.74 -18.73 -5.64
C GLY A 185 -2.04 -17.89 -6.90
N ASN A 186 -2.07 -16.56 -6.78
CA ASN A 186 -2.36 -15.65 -7.89
C ASN A 186 -1.14 -15.01 -8.56
N LEU A 187 0.07 -15.27 -8.06
CA LEU A 187 1.28 -14.71 -8.65
C LEU A 187 1.46 -15.20 -10.10
N ARG A 188 1.65 -14.25 -11.02
CA ARG A 188 1.85 -14.46 -12.47
C ARG A 188 3.23 -14.05 -12.92
N HIS A 189 3.82 -13.05 -12.28
CA HIS A 189 5.17 -12.56 -12.60
C HIS A 189 5.96 -12.38 -11.31
N VAL A 190 7.18 -12.90 -11.31
CA VAL A 190 8.15 -12.65 -10.26
C VAL A 190 9.51 -12.31 -10.86
N SER A 191 10.12 -11.24 -10.36
CA SER A 191 11.49 -10.87 -10.72
C SER A 191 12.40 -11.06 -9.52
N ILE A 192 13.42 -11.90 -9.66
CA ILE A 192 14.40 -12.27 -8.63
C ILE A 192 15.83 -12.16 -9.19
N ASN A 193 16.05 -11.23 -10.11
CA ASN A 193 17.36 -11.03 -10.72
C ASN A 193 18.38 -10.66 -9.64
N GLN A 194 19.65 -11.03 -9.81
CA GLN A 194 20.75 -10.69 -8.92
C GLN A 194 20.57 -11.19 -7.48
N THR A 195 19.83 -12.29 -7.28
CA THR A 195 19.65 -12.94 -5.98
C THR A 195 20.57 -14.17 -5.81
N GLN A 196 20.56 -14.79 -4.64
CA GLN A 196 21.38 -15.97 -4.33
C GLN A 196 20.66 -17.30 -4.60
N ILE A 197 19.51 -17.27 -5.30
CA ILE A 197 18.69 -18.42 -5.62
C ILE A 197 19.42 -19.38 -6.56
N THR A 198 19.28 -20.67 -6.31
CA THR A 198 19.86 -21.79 -7.06
C THR A 198 18.78 -22.69 -7.67
N ASP A 199 19.19 -23.73 -8.39
CA ASP A 199 18.28 -24.75 -8.94
C ASP A 199 17.40 -25.42 -7.86
N SER A 200 17.87 -25.48 -6.61
CA SER A 200 17.07 -26.04 -5.51
C SER A 200 15.85 -25.17 -5.17
N GLY A 201 15.95 -23.85 -5.29
CA GLY A 201 14.82 -22.94 -5.08
C GLY A 201 13.70 -23.13 -6.09
N LEU A 202 14.03 -23.56 -7.31
CA LEU A 202 13.06 -23.79 -8.39
C LEU A 202 12.11 -24.97 -8.12
N GLN A 203 12.53 -25.95 -7.33
CA GLN A 203 11.77 -27.21 -7.13
C GLN A 203 10.35 -26.95 -6.59
N GLY A 204 10.18 -25.95 -5.73
CA GLY A 204 8.89 -25.57 -5.16
C GLY A 204 7.90 -24.97 -6.18
N LEU A 205 8.38 -24.53 -7.35
CA LEU A 205 7.52 -23.90 -8.36
C LEU A 205 6.83 -24.92 -9.27
N ALA A 206 7.34 -26.15 -9.37
CA ALA A 206 6.83 -27.15 -10.32
C ALA A 206 5.34 -27.50 -10.08
N GLY A 207 4.91 -27.52 -8.82
CA GLY A 207 3.56 -27.91 -8.40
C GLY A 207 2.50 -26.81 -8.46
N ARG A 208 2.81 -25.63 -9.02
CA ARG A 208 1.86 -24.50 -9.04
C ARG A 208 0.67 -24.76 -9.97
N GLU A 209 -0.51 -24.36 -9.52
CA GLU A 209 -1.76 -24.50 -10.30
C GLU A 209 -1.91 -23.45 -11.40
N LYS A 210 -1.34 -22.26 -11.18
CA LYS A 210 -1.44 -21.12 -12.09
C LYS A 210 -0.11 -20.82 -12.74
N PHE A 211 -0.18 -20.26 -13.95
CA PHE A 211 0.98 -19.90 -14.73
C PHE A 211 1.84 -18.84 -14.02
N LEU A 212 3.16 -19.00 -14.05
CA LEU A 212 4.12 -18.10 -13.44
C LEU A 212 5.30 -17.87 -14.38
N ILE A 213 5.61 -16.60 -14.61
CA ILE A 213 6.83 -16.14 -15.26
C ILE A 213 7.83 -15.75 -14.18
N VAL A 214 9.03 -16.31 -14.26
CA VAL A 214 10.15 -16.03 -13.35
C VAL A 214 11.28 -15.36 -14.13
N PHE A 215 11.67 -14.16 -13.74
CA PHE A 215 12.90 -13.53 -14.22
C PHE A 215 14.01 -13.77 -13.19
N ALA A 216 15.05 -14.51 -13.57
CA ALA A 216 16.11 -15.00 -12.70
C ALA A 216 17.52 -14.71 -13.26
N LYS A 217 17.69 -13.51 -13.83
CA LYS A 217 18.96 -13.03 -14.37
C LYS A 217 20.02 -12.86 -13.29
N GLU A 218 21.25 -13.25 -13.59
CA GLU A 218 22.39 -13.07 -12.67
C GLU A 218 22.14 -13.72 -11.29
N THR A 219 21.39 -14.83 -11.28
CA THR A 219 21.23 -15.73 -10.12
C THR A 219 22.20 -16.90 -10.20
N LYS A 220 22.13 -17.84 -9.25
CA LYS A 220 22.85 -19.12 -9.30
C LYS A 220 22.02 -20.24 -9.94
N VAL A 221 20.88 -19.92 -10.55
CA VAL A 221 20.10 -20.86 -11.36
C VAL A 221 20.87 -21.18 -12.63
N THR A 222 21.07 -22.46 -12.90
CA THR A 222 21.71 -22.95 -14.12
C THR A 222 20.70 -23.11 -15.25
N ALA A 223 21.17 -23.10 -16.49
CA ALA A 223 20.31 -23.40 -17.64
C ALA A 223 19.76 -24.83 -17.58
N GLU A 224 20.51 -25.77 -16.99
CA GLU A 224 20.08 -27.15 -16.75
C GLU A 224 18.93 -27.21 -15.73
N GLY A 225 19.04 -26.53 -14.59
CA GLY A 225 17.99 -26.49 -13.57
C GLY A 225 16.71 -25.82 -14.08
N ALA A 226 16.84 -24.71 -14.80
CA ALA A 226 15.73 -24.07 -15.48
C ALA A 226 15.06 -25.00 -16.51
N ALA A 227 15.84 -25.70 -17.35
CA ALA A 227 15.32 -26.65 -18.31
C ALA A 227 14.62 -27.86 -17.64
N GLN A 228 15.11 -28.31 -16.48
CA GLN A 228 14.47 -29.36 -15.69
C GLN A 228 13.11 -28.89 -15.14
N LEU A 229 13.03 -27.69 -14.58
CA LEU A 229 11.77 -27.12 -14.10
C LEU A 229 10.75 -26.99 -15.23
N ILE A 230 11.16 -26.44 -16.37
CA ILE A 230 10.32 -26.31 -17.56
C ILE A 230 9.88 -27.70 -18.02
N ALA A 231 10.77 -28.70 -18.12
CA ALA A 231 10.36 -30.05 -18.48
C ALA A 231 9.35 -30.66 -17.49
N ALA A 232 9.48 -30.36 -16.19
CA ALA A 232 8.60 -30.85 -15.14
C ALA A 232 7.26 -30.10 -15.05
N SER A 233 7.19 -28.84 -15.47
CA SER A 233 5.99 -28.01 -15.36
C SER A 233 5.73 -27.17 -16.62
N ARG A 234 4.51 -27.31 -17.17
CA ARG A 234 4.00 -26.46 -18.26
C ARG A 234 3.45 -25.11 -17.79
N ARG A 235 3.51 -24.85 -16.49
CA ARG A 235 2.95 -23.66 -15.86
C ARG A 235 4.01 -22.69 -15.35
N VAL A 236 5.29 -23.02 -15.51
CA VAL A 236 6.36 -22.12 -15.11
C VAL A 236 7.28 -21.92 -16.30
N ASP A 237 7.44 -20.66 -16.66
CA ASP A 237 8.46 -20.22 -17.59
C ASP A 237 9.47 -19.38 -16.81
N ILE A 238 10.74 -19.66 -17.04
CA ILE A 238 11.85 -19.01 -16.37
C ILE A 238 12.79 -18.42 -17.41
N PHE A 239 13.17 -17.17 -17.18
CA PHE A 239 13.98 -16.36 -18.06
C PHE A 239 15.25 -15.91 -17.36
N GLY A 240 16.30 -15.75 -18.14
CA GLY A 240 17.51 -15.08 -17.70
C GLY A 240 18.56 -15.87 -16.91
N PRO A 241 18.52 -17.21 -16.63
CA PRO A 241 19.68 -17.85 -16.00
C PRO A 241 20.91 -17.68 -16.91
N ASP A 242 21.79 -16.73 -16.53
CA ASP A 242 22.77 -15.96 -17.32
C ASP A 242 22.81 -16.17 -18.86
N ARG A 243 22.72 -15.08 -19.63
CA ARG A 243 22.81 -15.07 -21.11
C ARG A 243 24.05 -15.80 -21.64
N LYS A 244 25.18 -15.78 -20.92
CA LYS A 244 26.39 -16.51 -21.31
C LYS A 244 26.25 -18.03 -21.19
N THR A 245 25.39 -18.50 -20.29
CA THR A 245 25.18 -19.91 -19.96
C THR A 245 23.86 -20.48 -20.45
N LEU A 246 23.03 -19.69 -21.16
CA LEU A 246 21.77 -20.18 -21.72
C LEU A 246 22.06 -21.26 -22.79
N ASN A 247 21.92 -22.52 -22.40
CA ASN A 247 22.17 -23.65 -23.28
C ASN A 247 21.08 -23.79 -24.36
N GLU A 248 21.41 -24.47 -25.46
CA GLU A 248 20.52 -24.64 -26.62
C GLU A 248 19.22 -25.35 -26.25
N ARG A 249 19.28 -26.29 -25.31
CA ARG A 249 18.11 -27.05 -24.86
C ARG A 249 17.06 -26.15 -24.22
N LEU A 250 17.47 -25.23 -23.34
CA LEU A 250 16.56 -24.29 -22.70
C LEU A 250 15.92 -23.36 -23.73
N ARG A 251 16.69 -22.86 -24.71
CA ARG A 251 16.15 -22.04 -25.81
C ARG A 251 15.07 -22.75 -26.60
N VAL A 252 15.32 -23.99 -27.02
CA VAL A 252 14.35 -24.79 -27.78
C VAL A 252 13.08 -25.05 -26.96
N LEU A 253 13.21 -25.34 -25.66
CA LEU A 253 12.05 -25.57 -24.80
C LEU A 253 11.19 -24.31 -24.63
N LEU A 254 11.80 -23.14 -24.47
CA LEU A 254 11.10 -21.87 -24.37
C LEU A 254 10.43 -21.51 -25.72
N ALA A 255 11.15 -21.62 -26.83
CA ALA A 255 10.60 -21.37 -28.16
C ALA A 255 9.41 -22.29 -28.48
N ALA A 256 9.48 -23.58 -28.10
CA ALA A 256 8.38 -24.52 -28.28
C ALA A 256 7.12 -24.18 -27.47
N ARG A 257 7.24 -23.32 -26.45
CA ARG A 257 6.12 -22.79 -25.66
C ARG A 257 5.56 -21.47 -26.20
N GLY A 258 6.10 -20.96 -27.31
CA GLY A 258 5.72 -19.66 -27.86
C GLY A 258 6.22 -18.48 -27.02
N VAL A 259 7.26 -18.69 -26.21
CA VAL A 259 7.86 -17.65 -25.40
C VAL A 259 8.81 -16.82 -26.25
N ASP A 260 8.50 -15.54 -26.41
CA ASP A 260 9.36 -14.58 -27.10
C ASP A 260 10.51 -14.13 -26.18
N LEU A 261 11.73 -14.52 -26.55
CA LEU A 261 12.95 -14.19 -25.80
C LEU A 261 13.41 -12.75 -26.04
N GLU A 262 12.92 -12.05 -27.07
CA GLU A 262 13.28 -10.65 -27.36
C GLU A 262 12.42 -9.66 -26.55
N LEU A 263 11.15 -9.99 -26.27
CA LEU A 263 10.29 -9.19 -25.40
C LEU A 263 10.82 -9.11 -23.95
N HIS A 264 11.53 -10.16 -23.51
CA HIS A 264 12.24 -10.22 -22.22
C HIS A 264 13.33 -9.14 -22.09
N ASP A 265 14.06 -8.87 -23.16
CA ASP A 265 15.12 -7.84 -23.18
C ASP A 265 14.54 -6.43 -23.11
N ALA A 266 13.35 -6.20 -23.68
CA ALA A 266 12.65 -4.91 -23.62
C ALA A 266 12.16 -4.58 -22.20
N ILE A 267 11.48 -5.53 -21.53
CA ILE A 267 10.92 -5.32 -20.17
C ILE A 267 12.03 -5.14 -19.12
N SER A 268 13.21 -5.75 -19.31
CA SER A 268 14.35 -5.61 -18.41
C SER A 268 15.18 -4.33 -18.62
N SER A 269 15.01 -3.63 -19.75
CA SER A 269 15.77 -2.41 -20.05
C SER A 269 15.07 -1.13 -19.56
N GLU A 270 13.77 -1.19 -19.25
CA GLU A 270 12.99 -0.11 -18.63
C GLU A 270 13.17 0.01 -17.10
N SER A 271 13.83 -0.96 -16.45
CA SER A 271 14.08 -0.95 -14.99
C SER A 271 15.49 -0.46 -14.62
N ARG A 272 16.14 0.35 -15.48
CA ARG A 272 17.42 1.01 -15.22
C ARG A 272 17.24 2.43 -14.72
#